data_AF-A0A1F9LEG9-F1
#
_entry.id   AF-A0A1F9LEG9-F1
#
_cell.length_a   1.000
_cell.length_b   1.000
_cell.length_c   1.000
_cell.angle_alpha   90.00
_cell.angle_beta   90.00
_cell.angle_gamma   90.00
#
_symmetry.space_group_name_H-M   'P 1'
#
loop_
_entity.id
_entity.type
_entity.pdbx_description
1 polymer ?
#
loop_
_entity_poly.entity_id
_entity_poly.type
_entity_poly.pdbx_seq_one_letter_code
_entity_poly.pdbx_strand_id
1 'polypeptide(L)'
;MVEAIGGGRRAARSIDLFLKGEAVEPVKDSLQKKRIHESIFTKVDGIKKTARAKQPELHVNERLDSFIEVDLVLPEADAHKEAERCLNCCRICYNPDTVFPMAKKAG
;
A
#
# COMPACT_ATOMS: atom_id res chain seq x y z
N MET A 1 3.83 -5.59 -3.18
CA MET A 1 3.91 -4.51 -2.18
C MET A 1 4.89 -4.83 -1.06
N VAL A 2 4.71 -5.92 -0.30
CA VAL A 2 5.60 -6.28 0.83
C VAL A 2 7.07 -6.44 0.42
N GLU A 3 7.35 -7.15 -0.68
CA GLU A 3 8.73 -7.34 -1.17
C GLU A 3 9.36 -6.04 -1.69
N ALA A 4 8.60 -5.23 -2.41
CA ALA A 4 9.07 -3.94 -2.92
C ALA A 4 9.44 -2.98 -1.77
N ILE A 5 8.59 -2.89 -0.73
CA ILE A 5 8.86 -2.09 0.47
C ILE A 5 10.09 -2.63 1.22
N GLY A 6 10.18 -3.96 1.39
CA GLY A 6 11.33 -4.60 2.03
C GLY A 6 12.64 -4.37 1.26
N GLY A 7 12.58 -4.41 -0.07
CA GLY A 7 13.71 -4.12 -0.96
C GLY A 7 14.19 -2.68 -0.83
N GLY A 8 13.26 -1.71 -0.87
CA GLY A 8 13.58 -0.29 -0.72
C GLY A 8 14.27 0.02 0.62
N ARG A 9 13.78 -0.55 1.73
CA ARG A 9 14.41 -0.37 3.05
C ARG A 9 15.84 -0.90 3.13
N ARG A 10 16.11 -2.06 2.52
CA ARG A 10 17.48 -2.61 2.46
C ARG A 10 18.40 -1.73 1.62
N ALA A 11 17.94 -1.30 0.45
CA ALA A 11 18.72 -0.43 -0.42
C ALA A 11 19.10 0.88 0.30
N ALA A 12 18.13 1.53 0.94
CA ALA A 12 18.37 2.76 1.70
C ALA A 12 19.41 2.56 2.82
N ARG A 13 19.32 1.45 3.59
CA ARG A 13 20.28 1.13 4.64
C ARG A 13 21.69 0.87 4.08
N SER A 14 21.80 0.12 2.99
CA SER A 14 23.09 -0.16 2.37
C SER A 14 23.77 1.10 1.83
N ILE A 15 23.00 2.02 1.26
CA ILE A 15 23.50 3.33 0.81
C ILE A 15 23.99 4.16 2.01
N ASP A 16 23.22 4.21 3.10
CA ASP A 16 23.61 4.95 4.31
C ASP A 16 24.92 4.42 4.93
N LEU A 17 25.05 3.09 5.07
CA LEU A 17 26.28 2.46 5.57
C LEU A 17 27.49 2.78 4.68
N PHE A 18 27.32 2.70 3.36
CA PHE A 18 28.38 3.04 2.41
C PHE A 18 28.84 4.50 2.55
N LEU A 19 27.89 5.44 2.66
CA LEU A 19 28.20 6.87 2.82
C LEU A 19 28.91 7.19 4.15
N LYS A 20 28.66 6.38 5.19
CA LYS A 20 29.33 6.51 6.49
C LYS A 20 30.68 5.80 6.59
N GLY A 21 31.08 5.05 5.54
CA GLY A 21 32.28 4.23 5.57
C GLY A 21 32.15 2.99 6.47
N GLU A 22 30.93 2.60 6.80
CA GLU A 22 30.63 1.39 7.59
C GLU A 22 30.52 0.17 6.67
N ALA A 23 30.72 -1.02 7.23
CA ALA A 23 30.59 -2.27 6.47
C ALA A 23 29.14 -2.50 6.01
N VAL A 24 28.95 -2.68 4.70
CA VAL A 24 27.64 -2.94 4.09
C VAL A 24 27.29 -4.42 4.24
N GLU A 25 26.90 -4.80 5.44
CA GLU A 25 26.52 -6.18 5.76
C GLU A 25 25.01 -6.40 5.59
N PRO A 26 24.58 -7.38 4.76
CA PRO A 26 23.18 -7.72 4.63
C PRO A 26 22.69 -8.35 5.94
N VAL A 27 21.56 -7.85 6.45
CA VAL A 27 20.91 -8.45 7.62
C VAL A 27 20.42 -9.86 7.24
N LYS A 28 21.01 -10.88 7.88
CA LYS A 28 20.58 -12.28 7.75
C LYS A 28 19.10 -12.42 8.11
N ASP A 29 18.38 -13.21 7.32
CA ASP A 29 16.94 -13.48 7.49
C ASP A 29 16.03 -12.24 7.58
N SER A 30 16.47 -11.11 7.00
CA SER A 30 15.67 -9.87 6.94
C SER A 30 14.38 -9.97 6.12
N LEU A 31 14.15 -11.09 5.44
CA LEU A 31 12.92 -11.37 4.70
C LEU A 31 12.13 -12.49 5.37
N GLN A 32 10.99 -12.12 5.96
CA GLN A 32 9.93 -13.07 6.27
C GLN A 32 9.30 -13.56 4.95
N LYS A 33 9.82 -14.67 4.43
CA LYS A 33 9.32 -15.32 3.20
C LYS A 33 8.08 -16.19 3.45
N LYS A 34 7.86 -16.59 4.70
CA LYS A 34 6.69 -17.38 5.10
C LYS A 34 5.56 -16.44 5.46
N ARG A 35 4.36 -16.73 4.95
CA ARG A 35 3.14 -16.08 5.44
C ARG A 35 2.90 -16.55 6.87
N ILE A 36 2.64 -15.61 7.78
CA ILE A 36 2.08 -15.92 9.10
C ILE A 36 0.68 -16.53 8.91
N HIS A 37 0.37 -17.59 9.65
CA HIS A 37 -0.86 -18.37 9.44
C HIS A 37 -2.11 -17.50 9.56
N GLU A 38 -2.09 -16.56 10.50
CA GLU A 38 -3.12 -15.58 10.80
C GLU A 38 -3.37 -14.60 9.66
N SER A 39 -2.42 -14.44 8.72
CA SER A 39 -2.59 -13.60 7.52
C SER A 39 -3.21 -14.34 6.33
N ILE A 40 -3.43 -15.66 6.44
CA ILE A 40 -3.98 -16.50 5.37
C ILE A 40 -5.50 -16.59 5.59
N PHE A 41 -6.23 -15.56 5.20
CA PHE A 41 -7.68 -15.56 5.23
C PHE A 41 -8.24 -15.24 3.85
N THR A 42 -9.35 -15.89 3.50
CA THR A 42 -10.08 -15.67 2.23
C THR A 42 -11.16 -14.59 2.36
N LYS A 43 -11.49 -14.22 3.60
CA LYS A 43 -12.51 -13.23 3.95
C LYS A 43 -12.14 -12.52 5.25
N VAL A 44 -12.58 -11.28 5.40
CA VAL A 44 -12.54 -10.52 6.65
C VAL A 44 -13.97 -10.34 7.14
N ASP A 45 -14.24 -10.67 8.39
CA ASP A 45 -15.58 -10.50 8.96
C ASP A 45 -16.01 -9.03 8.95
N GLY A 46 -17.28 -8.79 8.63
CA GLY A 46 -17.82 -7.44 8.47
C GLY A 46 -17.45 -6.75 7.15
N ILE A 47 -16.53 -7.30 6.34
CA ILE A 47 -16.12 -6.71 5.06
C ILE A 47 -16.79 -7.44 3.89
N LYS A 48 -17.48 -6.67 3.05
CA LYS A 48 -18.03 -7.15 1.77
C LYS A 48 -17.06 -6.79 0.64
N LYS A 49 -16.71 -7.78 -0.20
CA LYS A 49 -15.86 -7.56 -1.37
C LYS A 49 -16.64 -6.76 -2.41
N THR A 50 -16.11 -5.61 -2.80
CA THR A 50 -16.64 -4.77 -3.88
C THR A 50 -15.60 -4.63 -4.99
N ALA A 51 -16.08 -4.48 -6.23
CA ALA A 51 -15.23 -4.24 -7.38
C ALA A 51 -14.53 -2.88 -7.24
N ARG A 52 -13.34 -2.76 -7.84
CA ARG A 52 -12.63 -1.48 -7.96
C ARG A 52 -13.45 -0.56 -8.88
N ALA A 53 -13.51 0.72 -8.56
CA ALA A 53 -14.04 1.72 -9.47
C ALA A 53 -13.26 1.70 -10.80
N LYS A 54 -13.98 1.75 -11.93
CA LYS A 54 -13.35 1.80 -13.24
C LYS A 54 -12.91 3.24 -13.51
N GLN A 55 -11.62 3.45 -13.73
CA GLN A 55 -11.10 4.75 -14.16
C GLN A 55 -11.76 5.12 -15.49
N PRO A 56 -12.42 6.28 -15.60
CA PRO A 56 -12.86 6.78 -16.89
C PRO A 56 -11.62 7.20 -17.68
N GLU A 57 -11.56 6.83 -18.95
CA GLU A 57 -10.47 7.20 -19.85
C GLU A 57 -11.03 8.01 -21.01
N LEU A 58 -10.22 8.91 -21.54
CA LEU A 58 -10.53 9.63 -22.77
C LEU A 58 -10.71 8.63 -23.93
N HIS A 59 -11.66 8.93 -24.81
CA HIS A 59 -11.93 8.06 -25.96
C HIS A 59 -10.68 7.93 -26.84
N VAL A 60 -10.45 6.74 -27.41
CA VAL A 60 -9.20 6.43 -28.13
C VAL A 60 -8.89 7.46 -29.21
N ASN A 61 -9.89 7.84 -30.00
CA ASN A 61 -9.71 8.79 -31.11
C ASN A 61 -9.24 10.19 -30.68
N GLU A 62 -9.46 10.57 -29.42
CA GLU A 62 -9.10 11.91 -28.89
C GLU A 62 -7.69 11.94 -28.28
N ARG A 63 -7.09 10.77 -28.01
CA ARG A 63 -5.77 10.63 -27.37
C ARG A 63 -4.66 10.17 -28.33
N LEU A 64 -4.91 10.09 -29.63
CA LEU A 64 -3.91 9.60 -30.61
C LEU A 64 -2.90 10.68 -31.03
N ASP A 65 -3.34 11.93 -31.11
CA ASP A 65 -2.58 13.06 -31.65
C ASP A 65 -2.51 14.25 -30.68
N SER A 66 -2.87 14.02 -29.42
CA SER A 66 -2.88 15.04 -28.36
C SER A 66 -2.01 14.62 -27.17
N PHE A 67 -1.58 15.61 -26.39
CA PHE A 67 -0.88 15.40 -25.10
C PHE A 67 -1.83 15.62 -23.91
N ILE A 68 -3.13 15.45 -24.13
CA ILE A 68 -4.15 15.63 -23.10
C ILE A 68 -4.09 14.44 -22.13
N GLU A 69 -4.34 14.69 -20.84
CA GLU A 69 -4.43 13.63 -19.84
C GLU A 69 -5.50 12.60 -20.23
N VAL A 70 -5.09 11.34 -20.30
CA VAL A 70 -5.94 10.23 -20.76
C VAL A 70 -6.80 9.68 -19.64
N ASP A 71 -6.25 9.64 -18.43
CA ASP A 71 -6.95 9.16 -17.24
C ASP A 71 -7.81 10.30 -16.68
N LEU A 72 -9.12 10.16 -16.80
CA LEU A 72 -10.05 11.15 -16.28
C LEU A 72 -10.31 10.90 -14.79
N VAL A 73 -10.91 11.91 -14.14
CA VAL A 73 -11.24 11.85 -12.72
C VAL A 73 -12.48 10.99 -12.48
N LEU A 74 -12.45 10.18 -11.41
CA LEU A 74 -13.62 9.46 -10.95
C LEU A 74 -14.78 10.42 -10.61
N PRO A 75 -16.02 10.10 -10.99
CA PRO A 75 -17.18 10.82 -10.48
C PRO A 75 -17.20 10.78 -8.94
N GLU A 76 -17.60 11.88 -8.30
CA GLU A 76 -17.57 12.04 -6.84
C GLU A 76 -18.19 10.84 -6.11
N ALA A 77 -19.38 10.41 -6.54
CA ALA A 77 -20.07 9.27 -5.94
C ALA A 77 -19.27 7.95 -6.01
N ASP A 78 -18.48 7.74 -7.07
CA ASP A 78 -17.66 6.54 -7.23
C ASP A 78 -16.31 6.69 -6.52
N ALA A 79 -15.77 7.91 -6.42
CA ALA A 79 -14.61 8.20 -5.59
C ALA A 79 -14.88 7.91 -4.11
N HIS A 80 -16.06 8.30 -3.60
CA HIS A 80 -16.49 7.97 -2.25
C HIS A 80 -16.58 6.45 -2.02
N LYS A 81 -17.24 5.72 -2.94
CA LYS A 81 -17.34 4.25 -2.85
C LYS A 81 -15.97 3.58 -2.91
N GLU A 82 -15.04 4.07 -3.73
CA GLU A 82 -13.68 3.52 -3.81
C GLU A 82 -12.91 3.77 -2.52
N ALA A 83 -13.05 4.95 -1.91
CA ALA A 83 -12.42 5.29 -0.64
C ALA A 83 -12.92 4.39 0.52
N GLU A 84 -14.20 4.03 0.52
CA GLU A 84 -14.80 3.10 1.49
C GLU A 84 -14.25 1.67 1.40
N ARG A 85 -13.57 1.30 0.30
CA ARG A 85 -12.91 -0.02 0.16
C ARG A 85 -11.65 -0.14 1.01
N CYS A 86 -11.15 0.95 1.58
CA CYS A 86 -9.97 0.93 2.43
C CYS A 86 -10.22 0.13 3.72
N LEU A 87 -9.40 -0.91 3.95
CA LEU A 87 -9.48 -1.74 5.16
C LEU A 87 -8.89 -1.08 6.41
N ASN A 88 -8.43 0.17 6.31
CA ASN A 88 -7.71 0.88 7.38
C ASN A 88 -6.49 0.11 7.93
N CYS A 89 -5.89 -0.79 7.14
CA CYS A 89 -4.69 -1.52 7.53
C CYS A 89 -3.48 -0.56 7.60
N CYS A 90 -2.58 -0.79 8.56
CA CYS A 90 -1.33 -0.03 8.75
C CYS A 90 -1.48 1.47 9.08
N ARG A 91 -2.66 1.97 9.47
CA ARG A 91 -2.85 3.37 9.91
C ARG A 91 -2.21 3.72 11.25
N ILE A 92 -1.89 2.71 12.06
CA ILE A 92 -1.35 2.85 13.42
C ILE A 92 -0.01 3.60 13.43
N CYS A 93 0.82 3.45 12.39
CA CYS A 93 2.12 4.12 12.29
C CYS A 93 2.06 5.60 11.88
N TYR A 94 0.94 6.05 11.32
CA TYR A 94 0.79 7.39 10.73
C TYR A 94 -0.24 8.26 11.46
N ASN A 95 -1.01 7.68 12.37
CA ASN A 95 -1.96 8.41 13.21
C ASN A 95 -1.89 7.87 14.65
N PRO A 96 -0.81 8.16 15.39
CA PRO A 96 -0.52 7.54 16.69
C PRO A 96 -1.57 7.90 17.76
N ASP A 97 -2.29 9.02 17.58
CA ASP A 97 -3.26 9.54 18.53
C ASP A 97 -4.66 8.90 18.36
N THR A 98 -4.85 8.07 17.33
CA THR A 98 -6.13 7.41 17.09
C THR A 98 -6.21 6.03 17.74
N VAL A 99 -7.26 5.82 18.52
CA VAL A 99 -7.55 4.53 19.16
C VAL A 99 -8.07 3.57 18.09
N PHE A 100 -7.20 2.69 17.59
CA PHE A 100 -7.62 1.63 16.67
C PHE A 100 -8.11 0.41 17.46
N PRO A 101 -9.29 -0.16 17.15
CA PRO A 101 -9.83 -1.33 17.84
C PRO A 101 -8.94 -2.59 17.68
N MET A 102 -8.05 -2.62 16.69
CA MET A 102 -7.05 -3.69 16.49
C MET A 102 -5.72 -3.44 17.22
N ALA A 103 -5.47 -2.22 17.69
CA ALA A 103 -4.36 -1.94 18.60
C ALA A 103 -4.85 -2.27 20.00
N LYS A 104 -4.56 -3.48 20.49
CA LYS A 104 -4.73 -3.78 21.92
C LYS A 104 -4.04 -2.65 22.68
N LYS A 105 -4.80 -1.94 23.53
CA LYS A 105 -4.19 -1.12 24.58
C LYS A 105 -3.23 -2.04 25.32
N ALA A 106 -1.94 -1.74 25.25
CA ALA A 106 -0.97 -2.32 26.16
C ALA A 106 -1.39 -1.86 27.56
N GLY A 107 -2.02 -2.77 28.30
CA GLY A 107 -2.13 -2.74 29.74
C GLY A 107 -1.24 -3.83 30.29
#